data_AF-A0A7V9UD35-F1
#
_entry.id   AF-A0A7V9UD35-F1
#
_cell.length_a   1.000
_cell.length_b   1.000
_cell.length_c   1.000
_cell.angle_alpha   90.00
_cell.angle_beta   90.00
_cell.angle_gamma   90.00
#
_symmetry.space_group_name_H-M   'P 1'
#
loop_
_entity.id
_entity.type
_entity.pdbx_description
1 polymer ?
#
loop_
_entity_poly.entity_id
_entity_poly.type
_entity_poly.pdbx_seq_one_letter_code
_entity_poly.pdbx_strand_id
1 'polypeptide(L)'
;PCVRTKAGDVDGIPNVLAEAMASGVAVVSTDLPAIRELVLDGENGVLVEPGDTEALADAIGRLIDDPRLRSQLGAGGRATVHEMFDVETNVKAFATTMWPEWFK
;
A
#
# COMPACT_ATOMS: atom_id res chain seq x y z
N PRO A 1 -8.29 3.16 -9.70
CA PRO A 1 -8.63 3.71 -8.37
C PRO A 1 -9.77 2.90 -7.73
N CYS A 2 -9.67 2.59 -6.44
CA CYS A 2 -10.69 1.81 -5.71
C CYS A 2 -11.92 2.69 -5.44
N VAL A 3 -13.10 2.08 -5.28
CA VAL A 3 -14.36 2.82 -5.10
C VAL A 3 -15.26 2.07 -4.13
N ARG A 4 -16.02 2.80 -3.30
CA ARG A 4 -17.10 2.20 -2.50
C ARG A 4 -18.31 1.90 -3.39
N THR A 5 -18.84 0.68 -3.34
CA THR A 5 -20.04 0.32 -4.10
C THR A 5 -21.28 1.00 -3.53
N LYS A 6 -22.37 1.04 -4.31
CA LYS A 6 -23.67 1.55 -3.83
C LYS A 6 -24.24 0.74 -2.65
N ALA A 7 -23.85 -0.53 -2.52
CA ALA A 7 -24.22 -1.39 -1.40
C ALA A 7 -23.33 -1.16 -0.16
N GLY A 8 -22.28 -0.34 -0.28
CA GLY A 8 -21.38 0.01 0.80
C GLY A 8 -20.10 -0.80 0.86
N ASP A 9 -19.91 -1.77 -0.05
CA ASP A 9 -18.71 -2.61 -0.08
C ASP A 9 -17.47 -1.78 -0.42
N VAL A 10 -16.35 -2.17 0.17
CA VAL A 10 -15.03 -1.61 -0.09
C VAL A 10 -14.05 -2.76 -0.29
N ASP A 11 -13.03 -2.54 -1.11
CA ASP A 11 -11.93 -3.49 -1.25
C ASP A 11 -11.26 -3.72 0.13
N GLY A 12 -10.81 -4.95 0.37
CA GLY A 12 -9.72 -5.18 1.34
C GLY A 12 -8.40 -4.63 0.78
N ILE A 13 -7.27 -4.92 1.42
CA ILE A 13 -5.96 -4.54 0.84
C ILE A 13 -5.81 -5.22 -0.53
N PRO A 14 -5.75 -4.46 -1.64
CA PRO A 14 -5.66 -5.07 -2.97
C PRO A 14 -4.27 -5.68 -3.18
N ASN A 15 -4.20 -6.95 -3.58
CA ASN A 15 -2.92 -7.63 -3.84
C ASN A 15 -2.08 -6.89 -4.89
N VAL A 16 -2.70 -6.38 -5.96
CA VAL A 16 -2.00 -5.63 -7.01
C VAL A 16 -1.30 -4.37 -6.47
N LEU A 17 -1.85 -3.75 -5.42
CA LEU A 17 -1.26 -2.58 -4.78
C LEU A 17 0.00 -2.99 -3.99
N ALA A 18 -0.10 -4.08 -3.21
CA ALA A 18 1.04 -4.65 -2.50
C ALA A 18 2.13 -5.16 -3.47
N GLU A 19 1.77 -5.80 -4.58
CA GLU A 19 2.70 -6.26 -5.62
C GLU A 19 3.45 -5.11 -6.29
N ALA A 20 2.74 -4.01 -6.60
CA ALA A 20 3.35 -2.80 -7.16
C ALA A 20 4.34 -2.16 -6.17
N MET A 21 3.93 -2.01 -4.91
CA MET A 21 4.78 -1.50 -3.84
C MET A 21 6.00 -2.39 -3.61
N ALA A 22 5.82 -3.72 -3.52
CA ALA A 22 6.91 -4.68 -3.42
C ALA A 22 7.90 -4.59 -4.60
N SER A 23 7.41 -4.21 -5.78
CA SER A 23 8.23 -4.00 -6.97
C SER A 23 9.01 -2.68 -6.94
N GLY A 24 8.76 -1.80 -5.97
CA GLY A 24 9.36 -0.47 -5.87
C GLY A 24 8.69 0.56 -6.78
N VAL A 25 7.46 0.31 -7.22
CA VAL A 25 6.68 1.24 -8.03
C VAL A 25 5.96 2.22 -7.11
N ALA A 26 6.08 3.52 -7.39
CA ALA A 26 5.28 4.53 -6.70
C ALA A 26 3.80 4.36 -7.08
N VAL A 27 2.94 4.26 -6.07
CA VAL A 27 1.51 3.99 -6.25
C VAL A 27 0.68 5.24 -5.96
N VAL A 28 -0.40 5.40 -6.72
CA VAL A 28 -1.47 6.37 -6.46
C VAL A 28 -2.77 5.60 -6.33
N SER A 29 -3.47 5.78 -5.22
CA SER A 29 -4.75 5.11 -4.97
C SER A 29 -5.75 6.06 -4.31
N THR A 30 -6.96 5.56 -4.07
CA THR A 30 -8.01 6.34 -3.41
C THR A 30 -7.95 6.20 -1.91
N ASP A 31 -8.37 7.26 -1.23
CA ASP A 31 -8.40 7.33 0.21
C ASP A 31 -9.58 6.54 0.81
N LEU A 32 -9.39 5.23 0.97
CA LEU A 32 -10.36 4.30 1.55
C LEU A 32 -9.76 3.55 2.75
N PRO A 33 -10.57 3.09 3.73
CA PRO A 33 -10.06 2.53 4.98
C PRO A 33 -9.01 1.42 4.80
N ALA A 34 -9.30 0.41 3.97
CA ALA A 34 -8.36 -0.69 3.74
C ALA A 34 -7.09 -0.24 2.99
N ILE A 35 -7.17 0.82 2.19
CA ILE A 35 -5.99 1.35 1.48
C ILE A 35 -5.06 2.05 2.48
N ARG A 36 -5.62 2.77 3.47
CA ARG A 36 -4.84 3.43 4.54
C ARG A 36 -4.08 2.46 5.44
N GLU A 37 -4.48 1.19 5.48
CA GLU A 37 -3.73 0.15 6.20
C GLU A 37 -2.38 -0.17 5.53
N LEU A 38 -2.25 0.11 4.22
CA LEU A 38 -1.05 -0.17 3.44
C LEU A 38 -0.32 1.09 2.98
N VAL A 39 -1.07 2.12 2.56
CA VAL A 39 -0.54 3.34 1.96
C VAL A 39 -0.65 4.52 2.92
N LEU A 40 0.48 5.11 3.22
CA LEU A 40 0.67 6.35 3.97
C LEU A 40 0.99 7.48 2.98
N ASP A 41 0.05 8.41 2.87
CA ASP A 41 0.13 9.50 1.88
C ASP A 41 1.41 10.33 2.04
N GLY A 42 2.14 10.50 0.93
CA GLY A 42 3.40 11.24 0.89
C GLY A 42 4.62 10.50 1.43
N GLU A 43 4.44 9.34 2.07
CA GLU A 43 5.53 8.54 2.63
C GLU A 43 5.88 7.34 1.75
N ASN A 44 4.87 6.55 1.36
CA ASN A 44 5.05 5.30 0.61
C ASN A 44 4.11 5.17 -0.60
N GLY A 45 3.30 6.20 -0.86
CA GLY A 45 2.38 6.33 -1.99
C GLY A 45 1.64 7.67 -1.93
N VAL A 46 0.65 7.83 -2.81
CA VAL A 46 -0.23 9.01 -2.81
C VAL A 46 -1.68 8.57 -2.71
N LEU A 47 -2.45 9.26 -1.87
CA LEU A 47 -3.89 9.07 -1.72
C LEU A 47 -4.66 10.27 -2.27
N VAL A 48 -5.73 10.00 -3.01
CA VAL A 48 -6.65 11.01 -3.53
C VAL A 48 -8.10 10.66 -3.17
N GLU A 49 -8.98 11.64 -3.16
CA GLU A 49 -10.40 11.39 -2.87
C GLU A 49 -11.05 10.47 -3.91
N PRO A 50 -11.90 9.51 -3.51
CA PRO A 50 -12.62 8.67 -4.45
C PRO A 50 -13.49 9.49 -5.42
N GLY A 51 -13.27 9.30 -6.72
CA GLY A 51 -14.00 9.99 -7.79
C GLY A 51 -13.40 11.35 -8.19
N ASP A 52 -12.37 11.82 -7.50
CA ASP A 52 -11.63 13.02 -7.89
C ASP A 52 -10.62 12.69 -9.00
N THR A 53 -11.10 12.79 -10.24
CA THR A 53 -10.29 12.52 -11.43
C THR A 53 -9.21 13.55 -11.68
N GLU A 54 -9.42 14.81 -11.25
CA GLU A 54 -8.43 15.88 -11.42
C GLU A 54 -7.26 15.66 -10.46
N ALA A 55 -7.54 15.41 -9.18
CA ALA A 55 -6.51 15.10 -8.20
C ALA A 55 -5.70 13.84 -8.58
N LEU A 56 -6.36 12.82 -9.13
CA LEU A 56 -5.69 11.62 -9.63
C LEU A 56 -4.73 11.95 -10.79
N ALA A 57 -5.18 12.75 -11.76
CA ALA A 57 -4.36 13.14 -12.90
C ALA A 57 -3.16 13.99 -12.45
N ASP A 58 -3.38 14.94 -11.55
CA ASP A 58 -2.34 15.80 -10.99
C ASP A 58 -1.30 15.00 -10.20
N ALA A 59 -1.74 14.03 -9.38
CA ALA A 59 -0.85 13.13 -8.65
C ALA A 59 0.03 12.32 -9.60
N ILE A 60 -0.56 11.73 -10.65
CA ILE A 60 0.19 11.00 -11.68
C ILE A 60 1.18 11.92 -12.41
N GLY A 61 0.73 13.11 -12.82
CA GLY A 61 1.57 14.12 -13.49
C GLY A 61 2.76 14.53 -12.63
N ARG A 62 2.54 14.83 -11.35
CA ARG A 62 3.61 15.15 -10.40
C ARG A 62 4.63 14.02 -10.27
N LEU A 63 4.19 12.76 -10.24
CA LEU A 63 5.12 11.63 -10.20
C LEU A 63 5.88 11.42 -11.51
N ILE A 64 5.30 11.78 -12.66
CA ILE A 64 5.99 11.76 -13.95
C ILE A 64 7.10 12.82 -13.96
N ASP A 65 6.78 14.04 -13.52
CA ASP A 65 7.65 15.22 -13.59
C ASP A 65 8.72 15.28 -12.48
N ASP A 66 8.52 14.62 -11.34
CA ASP A 66 9.51 14.52 -10.25
C ASP A 66 10.01 13.07 -10.05
N PRO A 67 11.08 12.66 -10.77
CA PRO A 67 11.68 11.35 -10.62
C PRO A 67 12.22 11.06 -9.21
N ARG A 68 12.62 12.08 -8.47
CA ARG A 68 13.16 11.91 -7.11
C ARG A 68 12.04 11.54 -6.15
N LEU A 69 10.92 12.26 -6.20
CA LEU A 69 9.72 11.92 -5.45
C LEU A 69 9.22 10.52 -5.80
N ARG A 70 9.15 10.19 -7.11
CA ARG A 70 8.76 8.86 -7.58
C ARG A 70 9.66 7.76 -7.01
N SER A 71 10.98 7.97 -7.01
CA SER A 71 11.92 7.00 -6.43
C SER A 71 11.78 6.88 -4.91
N GLN A 72 11.56 7.99 -4.22
CA GLN A 72 11.37 8.02 -2.77
C GLN A 72 10.13 7.22 -2.36
N LEU A 73 8.98 7.50 -2.99
CA LEU A 73 7.72 6.82 -2.68
C LEU A 73 7.79 5.34 -3.04
N GLY A 74 8.38 4.98 -4.18
CA GLY A 74 8.59 3.59 -4.57
C GLY A 74 9.46 2.82 -3.58
N ALA A 75 10.54 3.42 -3.09
CA ALA A 75 11.39 2.83 -2.06
C ALA A 75 10.64 2.68 -0.72
N GLY A 76 9.86 3.69 -0.32
CA GLY A 76 8.99 3.64 0.85
C GLY A 76 7.98 2.50 0.76
N GLY A 77 7.29 2.37 -0.38
CA GLY A 77 6.31 1.31 -0.62
C GLY A 77 6.92 -0.08 -0.52
N ARG A 78 8.09 -0.28 -1.12
CA ARG A 78 8.83 -1.54 -1.03
C ARG A 78 9.20 -1.87 0.42
N ALA A 79 9.70 -0.90 1.17
CA ALA A 79 10.06 -1.09 2.57
C ALA A 79 8.84 -1.49 3.42
N THR A 80 7.71 -0.78 3.26
CA THR A 80 6.45 -1.10 3.96
C THR A 80 6.00 -2.53 3.68
N VAL A 81 6.02 -2.99 2.41
CA VAL A 81 5.58 -4.35 2.10
C VAL A 81 6.51 -5.41 2.68
N HIS A 82 7.82 -5.19 2.65
CA HIS A 82 8.78 -6.10 3.29
C HIS A 82 8.59 -6.17 4.81
N GLU A 83 8.26 -5.06 5.46
CA GLU A 83 8.00 -5.06 6.91
C GLU A 83 6.70 -5.78 7.26
N MET A 84 5.62 -5.52 6.50
CA MET A 84 4.29 -6.02 6.84
C MET A 84 4.01 -7.45 6.36
N PHE A 85 4.59 -7.87 5.23
CA PHE A 85 4.19 -9.11 4.54
C PHE A 85 5.34 -10.10 4.32
N ASP A 86 6.49 -9.93 4.99
CA ASP A 86 7.55 -10.93 4.94
C ASP A 86 7.08 -12.26 5.53
N VAL A 87 7.06 -13.30 4.70
CA VAL A 87 6.48 -14.59 5.06
C VAL A 87 7.24 -15.26 6.20
N GLU A 88 8.58 -15.13 6.21
CA GLU A 88 9.41 -15.76 7.23
C GLU A 88 9.18 -15.11 8.59
N THR A 89 9.20 -13.79 8.63
CA THR A 89 8.94 -12.99 9.83
C THR A 89 7.55 -13.26 10.38
N ASN A 90 6.52 -13.21 9.52
CA ASN A 90 5.13 -13.34 9.95
C ASN A 90 4.79 -14.76 10.40
N VAL A 91 5.25 -15.78 9.68
CA VAL A 91 5.05 -17.18 10.09
C VAL A 91 5.74 -17.45 11.41
N LYS A 92 6.96 -16.95 11.60
CA LYS A 92 7.70 -17.11 12.86
C LYS A 92 6.99 -16.42 14.02
N ALA A 93 6.54 -15.18 13.83
CA ALA A 93 5.79 -14.45 14.85
C ALA A 93 4.51 -15.19 15.24
N PHE A 94 3.72 -15.59 14.24
CA PHE A 94 2.48 -16.33 14.45
C PHE A 94 2.71 -17.65 15.19
N ALA A 95 3.68 -18.45 14.75
CA ALA A 95 4.00 -19.73 15.37
C ALA A 95 4.46 -19.58 16.83
N THR A 96 5.31 -18.58 17.10
CA THR A 96 5.80 -18.28 18.46
C THR A 96 4.67 -17.82 19.38
N THR A 97 3.71 -17.06 18.87
CA THR A 97 2.56 -16.58 19.66
C THR A 97 1.54 -17.69 19.93
N MET A 98 1.26 -18.55 18.96
CA MET A 98 0.20 -19.56 19.08
C MET A 98 0.64 -20.86 19.75
N TRP A 99 1.89 -21.31 19.52
CA TRP A 99 2.42 -22.57 20.05
C TRP A 99 3.83 -22.40 20.66
N PRO A 100 3.99 -21.54 21.67
CA PRO A 100 5.28 -21.24 22.26
C PRO A 100 6.00 -22.49 22.83
N GLU A 101 5.27 -23.54 23.20
CA GLU A 101 5.80 -24.79 23.72
C GLU A 101 6.37 -25.74 22.66
N TRP A 102 6.09 -25.54 21.36
CA TRP A 102 6.63 -26.37 20.27
C TRP A 102 7.99 -25.88 19.76
N PHE A 103 8.39 -24.67 20.14
CA PHE A 103 9.62 -24.01 19.67
C PHE A 103 10.61 -23.74 20.83
N LYS A 104 10.50 -24.50 21.92
CA LYS A 104 11.49 -24.56 23.02
C LYS A 104 12.53 -25.65 22.79
#